data_AF-A0A6V7PVH1-F1
#
_entry.id   AF-A0A6V7PVH1-F1
#
_cell.length_a   1.000
_cell.length_b   1.000
_cell.length_c   1.000
_cell.angle_alpha   90.00
_cell.angle_beta   90.00
_cell.angle_gamma   90.00
#
_symmetry.space_group_name_H-M   'P 1'
#
loop_
_entity.id
_entity.type
_entity.pdbx_description
1 polymer ?
#
loop_
_entity_poly.entity_id
_entity_poly.type
_entity_poly.pdbx_seq_one_letter_code
_entity_poly.pdbx_strand_id
1 'polypeptide(L)'
;MMSGGEPSGESDRVLARAGEDPAEKTCRLQTLTDAALALLDSLPPERRKSPQQRAVYEFLRGKILDVFADYRKEAEDHLSKAVKLNPSLVDAWLCLGNCIWKKGDLPGAKNCFTLALSKGPNKKILCQLSMLERSMAQGAENHALLVEESIKHAKEAVMLDIKDGNSWYNLGNACLTSFFMTGAWDHTTLHQSLKAYQNAEKDEMMKSYPDLYFNSATANKYLENYERALHGFEAAALKDPGLGADEEVKKIVTLLDKLEGSMKSSPALVPRSHHTNSFTEPEFNTANPSDCKVLLTLLHTWFSPSELLGLNAYFALTQPKFLESSTTLVGTCAILVPFPQTTFATPMPPQSHNVELPIGLLKLSSLLSGLTGIDYFLLY
;
A
#
# COMPACT_ATOMS: atom_id res chain seq x y z
N MET A 1 45.47 -27.77 23.31
CA MET A 1 44.31 -27.13 23.98
C MET A 1 44.63 -25.64 23.99
N MET A 2 44.11 -24.80 23.10
CA MET A 2 42.70 -24.52 22.87
C MET A 2 42.40 -24.39 21.38
N SER A 3 41.31 -25.02 20.98
CA SER A 3 40.59 -24.89 19.72
C SER A 3 39.50 -23.82 19.84
N GLY A 4 39.16 -23.18 18.72
CA GLY A 4 37.76 -22.92 18.40
C GLY A 4 37.30 -21.46 18.44
N GLY A 5 36.71 -21.04 17.32
CA GLY A 5 35.90 -19.85 17.21
C GLY A 5 35.81 -19.29 15.80
N GLU A 6 35.32 -20.08 14.83
CA GLU A 6 34.84 -19.51 13.56
C GLU A 6 33.63 -18.60 13.84
N PRO A 7 33.50 -17.42 13.20
CA PRO A 7 32.34 -16.56 13.41
C PRO A 7 31.10 -17.22 12.80
N SER A 8 30.26 -17.76 13.66
CA SER A 8 28.89 -18.17 13.36
C SER A 8 28.02 -16.92 13.17
N GLY A 9 27.32 -16.79 12.06
CA GLY A 9 26.22 -15.84 11.96
C GLY A 9 25.77 -15.50 10.56
N GLU A 10 24.84 -16.29 10.03
CA GLU A 10 23.95 -15.94 8.90
C GLU A 10 23.33 -14.51 9.05
N SER A 11 23.22 -14.03 10.30
CA SER A 11 22.82 -12.68 10.73
C SER A 11 23.58 -11.55 10.04
N ASP A 12 24.90 -11.65 9.90
CA ASP A 12 25.73 -10.56 9.36
C ASP A 12 25.63 -10.45 7.84
N ARG A 13 25.18 -11.51 7.15
CA ARG A 13 24.94 -11.50 5.70
C ARG A 13 23.60 -10.89 5.32
N VAL A 14 22.65 -10.79 6.26
CA VAL A 14 21.34 -10.17 6.03
C VAL A 14 21.42 -8.65 6.19
N LEU A 15 22.26 -8.16 7.11
CA LEU A 15 22.47 -6.72 7.34
C LEU A 15 23.32 -6.04 6.25
N ALA A 16 24.10 -6.80 5.47
CA ALA A 16 24.89 -6.27 4.35
C ALA A 16 24.07 -5.96 3.07
N ARG A 17 22.75 -6.18 3.07
CA ARG A 17 21.90 -6.03 1.87
C ARG A 17 21.29 -4.63 1.69
N ALA A 18 21.38 -3.76 2.69
CA ALA A 18 20.89 -2.38 2.62
C ALA A 18 21.99 -1.47 2.07
N GLY A 19 22.14 -1.44 0.74
CA GLY A 19 23.13 -0.58 0.07
C GLY A 19 23.81 -1.18 -1.16
N GLU A 20 23.35 -2.31 -1.70
CA GLU A 20 23.86 -2.82 -2.99
C GLU A 20 23.61 -1.80 -4.10
N ASP A 21 24.63 -1.46 -4.90
CA ASP A 21 24.53 -0.59 -6.07
C ASP A 21 23.43 -1.14 -7.02
N PRO A 22 22.47 -0.32 -7.48
CA PRO A 22 21.46 -0.74 -8.45
C PRO A 22 22.05 -1.47 -9.67
N ALA A 23 23.25 -1.09 -10.11
CA ALA A 23 23.94 -1.76 -11.21
C ALA A 23 24.41 -3.18 -10.83
N GLU A 24 24.93 -3.37 -9.62
CA GLU A 24 25.36 -4.66 -9.10
C GLU A 24 24.15 -5.60 -8.89
N LYS A 25 23.05 -5.08 -8.34
CA LYS A 25 21.78 -5.80 -8.19
C LYS A 25 21.26 -6.27 -9.54
N THR A 26 21.29 -5.40 -10.55
CA THR A 26 20.85 -5.72 -11.92
C THR A 26 21.76 -6.76 -12.57
N CYS A 27 23.08 -6.67 -12.40
CA CYS A 27 24.04 -7.65 -12.92
C CYS A 27 23.83 -9.04 -12.29
N ARG A 28 23.61 -9.09 -10.98
CA ARG A 28 23.29 -10.33 -10.26
C ARG A 28 21.97 -10.94 -10.72
N LEU A 29 20.92 -10.12 -10.87
CA LEU A 29 19.63 -10.53 -11.43
C LEU A 29 19.78 -11.11 -12.84
N GLN A 30 20.58 -10.47 -13.69
CA GLN A 30 20.84 -10.96 -15.04
C GLN A 30 21.56 -12.32 -15.02
N THR A 31 22.58 -12.47 -14.19
CA THR A 31 23.32 -13.75 -14.03
C THR A 31 22.39 -14.89 -13.58
N LEU A 32 21.51 -14.62 -12.61
CA LEU A 32 20.52 -15.60 -12.12
C LEU A 32 19.49 -15.95 -13.20
N THR A 33 19.06 -14.95 -13.97
CA THR A 33 18.12 -15.11 -15.09
C THR A 33 18.73 -16.03 -16.15
N ASP A 34 19.97 -15.76 -16.56
CA ASP A 34 20.67 -16.55 -17.58
C ASP A 34 20.86 -18.00 -17.14
N ALA A 35 21.22 -18.21 -15.87
CA ALA A 35 21.33 -19.54 -15.29
C ALA A 35 19.96 -20.27 -15.24
N ALA A 36 18.88 -19.58 -14.87
CA ALA A 36 17.54 -20.15 -14.83
C ALA A 36 17.03 -20.51 -16.23
N LEU A 37 17.29 -19.67 -17.24
CA LEU A 37 16.96 -19.96 -18.63
C LEU A 37 17.75 -21.16 -19.17
N ALA A 38 19.06 -21.24 -18.90
CA ALA A 38 19.87 -22.38 -19.31
C ALA A 38 19.38 -23.71 -18.70
N LEU A 39 18.98 -23.69 -17.42
CA LEU A 39 18.36 -24.84 -16.77
C LEU A 39 17.02 -25.21 -17.40
N LEU A 40 16.18 -24.22 -17.69
CA LEU A 40 14.89 -24.45 -18.33
C LEU A 40 15.06 -25.04 -19.74
N ASP A 41 16.04 -24.54 -20.50
CA ASP A 41 16.33 -24.99 -21.86
C ASP A 41 16.94 -26.39 -21.90
N SER A 42 17.67 -26.78 -20.85
CA SER A 42 18.19 -28.16 -20.68
C SER A 42 17.10 -29.22 -20.46
N LEU A 43 15.85 -28.81 -20.19
CA LEU A 43 14.76 -29.76 -20.00
C LEU A 43 14.44 -30.51 -21.29
N PRO A 44 14.37 -31.86 -21.25
CA PRO A 44 14.19 -32.69 -22.43
C PRO A 44 12.83 -32.42 -23.12
N PRO A 45 12.77 -32.53 -24.47
CA PRO A 45 11.56 -32.23 -25.25
C PRO A 45 10.38 -33.13 -24.88
N GLU A 46 10.61 -34.30 -24.30
CA GLU A 46 9.59 -35.19 -23.73
C GLU A 46 8.70 -34.48 -22.71
N ARG A 47 9.25 -33.51 -21.97
CA ARG A 47 8.52 -32.70 -20.99
C ARG A 47 7.75 -31.53 -21.62
N ARG A 48 7.67 -31.46 -22.95
CA ARG A 48 6.95 -30.42 -23.70
C ARG A 48 5.96 -31.01 -24.71
N LYS A 49 5.60 -32.29 -24.55
CA LYS A 49 4.76 -33.03 -25.50
C LYS A 49 3.29 -32.66 -25.40
N SER A 50 2.75 -32.47 -24.19
CA SER A 50 1.35 -32.06 -24.02
C SER A 50 1.19 -30.54 -24.06
N PRO A 51 0.02 -30.01 -24.50
CA PRO A 51 -0.28 -28.58 -24.45
C PRO A 51 -0.14 -27.99 -23.04
N GLN A 52 -0.53 -28.74 -22.00
CA GLN A 52 -0.43 -28.31 -20.60
C GLN A 52 1.04 -28.20 -20.15
N GLN A 53 1.87 -29.17 -20.51
CA GLN A 53 3.30 -29.14 -20.21
C GLN A 53 4.00 -28.00 -20.94
N ARG A 54 3.64 -27.77 -22.21
CA ARG A 54 4.14 -26.64 -22.98
C ARG A 54 3.69 -25.31 -22.38
N ALA A 55 2.45 -25.20 -21.91
CA ALA A 55 1.97 -24.01 -21.21
C ALA A 55 2.80 -23.69 -19.98
N VAL A 56 3.13 -24.70 -19.16
CA VAL A 56 3.99 -24.54 -17.98
C VAL A 56 5.41 -24.10 -18.37
N TYR A 57 5.98 -24.68 -19.43
CA TYR A 57 7.30 -24.27 -19.92
C TYR A 57 7.32 -22.80 -20.37
N GLU A 58 6.34 -22.39 -21.18
CA GLU A 58 6.20 -21.01 -21.67
C GLU A 58 5.96 -20.04 -20.48
N PHE A 59 5.14 -20.44 -19.51
CA PHE A 59 4.89 -19.67 -18.28
C PHE A 59 6.18 -19.45 -17.49
N LEU A 60 6.95 -20.52 -17.23
CA LEU A 60 8.20 -20.43 -16.47
C LEU A 60 9.21 -19.54 -17.18
N ARG A 61 9.34 -19.65 -18.50
CA ARG A 61 10.24 -18.80 -19.30
C ARG A 61 9.82 -17.34 -19.21
N GLY A 62 8.53 -17.06 -19.40
CA GLY A 62 7.98 -15.72 -19.30
C GLY A 62 8.16 -15.11 -17.90
N LYS A 63 7.93 -15.90 -16.85
CA LYS A 63 8.15 -15.47 -15.46
C LYS A 63 9.61 -15.15 -15.16
N ILE A 64 10.56 -15.95 -15.67
CA ILE A 64 12.00 -15.68 -15.52
C ILE A 64 12.38 -14.36 -16.19
N LEU A 65 11.85 -14.10 -17.39
CA LEU A 65 12.12 -12.88 -18.15
C LEU A 65 11.46 -11.63 -17.54
N ASP A 66 10.38 -11.80 -16.77
CA ASP A 66 9.64 -10.71 -16.11
C ASP A 66 10.24 -10.29 -14.76
N VAL A 67 11.39 -10.82 -14.32
CA VAL A 67 11.98 -10.44 -13.02
C VAL A 67 12.51 -9.00 -12.97
N PHE A 68 12.72 -8.37 -14.13
CA PHE A 68 13.24 -7.01 -14.22
C PHE A 68 12.12 -5.99 -13.98
N ALA A 69 12.50 -4.80 -13.48
CA ALA A 69 11.58 -3.68 -13.30
C ALA A 69 11.00 -3.21 -14.65
N ASP A 70 11.87 -3.14 -15.66
CA ASP A 70 11.49 -2.70 -17.00
C ASP A 70 10.71 -3.76 -17.76
N TYR A 71 9.73 -3.30 -18.54
CA TYR A 71 8.96 -4.16 -19.44
C TYR A 71 9.84 -4.83 -20.50
N ARG A 72 9.70 -6.15 -20.63
CA ARG A 72 10.32 -6.95 -21.68
C ARG A 72 9.27 -7.62 -22.54
N LYS A 73 9.24 -7.27 -23.83
CA LYS A 73 8.32 -7.86 -24.82
C LYS A 73 8.41 -9.39 -24.89
N GLU A 74 9.61 -9.95 -24.74
CA GLU A 74 9.81 -11.40 -24.74
C GLU A 74 9.05 -12.08 -23.59
N ALA A 75 8.98 -11.45 -22.40
CA ALA A 75 8.21 -11.97 -21.28
C ALA A 75 6.71 -12.01 -21.63
N GLU A 76 6.16 -10.93 -22.17
CA GLU A 76 4.76 -10.85 -22.64
C GLU A 76 4.46 -11.93 -23.68
N ASP A 77 5.33 -12.13 -24.67
CA ASP A 77 5.14 -13.13 -25.73
C ASP A 77 5.06 -14.56 -25.17
N HIS A 78 5.91 -14.89 -24.19
CA HIS A 78 5.92 -16.20 -23.53
C HIS A 78 4.70 -16.39 -22.61
N LEU A 79 4.37 -15.40 -21.80
CA LEU A 79 3.20 -15.44 -20.92
C LEU A 79 1.89 -15.51 -21.71
N SER A 80 1.79 -14.77 -22.82
CA SER A 80 0.66 -14.82 -23.75
C SER A 80 0.48 -16.20 -24.38
N LYS A 81 1.58 -16.88 -24.73
CA LYS A 81 1.52 -18.28 -25.22
C LYS A 81 1.04 -19.21 -24.10
N ALA A 82 1.51 -19.03 -22.88
CA ALA A 82 1.14 -19.87 -21.74
C ALA A 82 -0.37 -19.84 -21.48
N VAL A 83 -0.98 -18.64 -21.43
CA VAL A 83 -2.42 -18.50 -21.20
C VAL A 83 -3.28 -19.00 -22.36
N LYS A 84 -2.76 -18.95 -23.60
CA LYS A 84 -3.44 -19.53 -24.78
C LYS A 84 -3.42 -21.05 -24.75
N LEU A 85 -2.31 -21.66 -24.32
CA LEU A 85 -2.16 -23.11 -24.23
C LEU A 85 -2.90 -23.71 -23.03
N ASN A 86 -2.94 -22.99 -21.91
CA ASN A 86 -3.69 -23.37 -20.72
C ASN A 86 -4.38 -22.15 -20.08
N PRO A 87 -5.62 -21.84 -20.48
CA PRO A 87 -6.39 -20.72 -19.94
C PRO A 87 -6.72 -20.85 -18.44
N SER A 88 -6.60 -22.04 -17.85
CA SER A 88 -6.87 -22.29 -16.43
C SER A 88 -5.65 -22.05 -15.53
N LEU A 89 -4.48 -21.73 -16.10
CA LEU A 89 -3.26 -21.45 -15.35
C LEU A 89 -3.30 -20.03 -14.76
N VAL A 90 -3.89 -19.91 -13.57
CA VAL A 90 -4.10 -18.61 -12.87
C VAL A 90 -2.79 -17.83 -12.69
N ASP A 91 -1.71 -18.50 -12.32
CA ASP A 91 -0.40 -17.85 -12.13
C ASP A 91 0.17 -17.27 -13.43
N ALA A 92 -0.17 -17.83 -14.59
CA ALA A 92 0.25 -17.26 -15.87
C ALA A 92 -0.52 -15.98 -16.20
N TRP A 93 -1.81 -15.90 -15.86
CA TRP A 93 -2.58 -14.67 -15.97
C TRP A 93 -2.10 -13.58 -15.01
N LEU A 94 -1.71 -13.96 -13.78
CA LEU A 94 -1.07 -13.07 -12.82
C LEU A 94 0.20 -12.45 -13.39
N CYS A 95 1.15 -13.28 -13.84
CA CYS A 95 2.40 -12.79 -14.42
C CYS A 95 2.15 -11.97 -15.70
N LEU A 96 1.23 -12.39 -16.57
CA LEU A 96 0.89 -11.64 -17.78
C LEU A 96 0.33 -10.26 -17.43
N GLY A 97 -0.57 -10.17 -16.45
CA GLY A 97 -1.13 -8.91 -15.98
C GLY A 97 -0.06 -7.97 -15.41
N ASN A 98 0.87 -8.48 -14.60
CA ASN A 98 2.00 -7.70 -14.08
C ASN A 98 2.91 -7.20 -15.22
N CYS A 99 3.22 -8.06 -16.20
CA CYS A 99 4.05 -7.70 -17.35
C CYS A 99 3.39 -6.59 -18.20
N ILE A 100 2.07 -6.69 -18.45
CA ILE A 100 1.29 -5.68 -19.16
C ILE A 100 1.17 -4.38 -18.34
N TRP A 101 1.11 -4.49 -17.00
CA TRP A 101 1.15 -3.31 -16.15
C TRP A 101 2.47 -2.55 -16.31
N LYS A 102 3.63 -3.24 -16.30
CA LYS A 102 4.94 -2.61 -16.57
C LYS A 102 5.03 -1.94 -17.94
N LYS A 103 4.28 -2.43 -18.93
CA LYS A 103 4.15 -1.81 -20.26
C LYS A 103 3.37 -0.49 -20.23
N GLY A 104 2.60 -0.24 -19.18
CA GLY A 104 1.74 0.93 -19.01
C GLY A 104 0.28 0.72 -19.49
N ASP A 105 -0.08 -0.47 -19.96
CA ASP A 105 -1.45 -0.78 -20.40
C ASP A 105 -2.31 -1.23 -19.21
N LEU A 106 -2.75 -0.25 -18.41
CA LEU A 106 -3.56 -0.50 -17.21
C LEU A 106 -4.89 -1.24 -17.51
N PRO A 107 -5.66 -0.88 -18.56
CA PRO A 107 -6.85 -1.63 -18.93
C PRO A 107 -6.55 -3.09 -19.31
N GLY A 108 -5.47 -3.34 -20.06
CA GLY A 108 -5.02 -4.68 -20.42
C GLY A 108 -4.64 -5.52 -19.20
N ALA A 109 -3.92 -4.93 -18.25
CA ALA A 109 -3.56 -5.57 -16.98
C ALA A 109 -4.81 -5.94 -16.16
N LYS A 110 -5.77 -5.01 -16.04
CA LYS A 110 -7.04 -5.24 -15.33
C LYS A 110 -7.82 -6.40 -15.94
N ASN A 111 -7.86 -6.48 -17.28
CA ASN A 111 -8.51 -7.58 -17.98
C ASN A 111 -7.84 -8.94 -17.67
N CYS A 112 -6.50 -9.00 -17.66
CA CYS A 112 -5.77 -10.22 -17.31
C CYS A 112 -6.10 -10.69 -15.89
N PHE A 113 -6.10 -9.80 -14.91
CA PHE A 113 -6.45 -10.16 -13.54
C PHE A 113 -7.93 -10.56 -13.38
N THR A 114 -8.84 -9.89 -14.08
CA THR A 114 -10.26 -10.24 -14.07
C THR A 114 -10.50 -11.63 -14.67
N LEU A 115 -9.81 -11.94 -15.77
CA LEU A 115 -9.83 -13.27 -16.38
C LEU A 115 -9.23 -14.33 -15.45
N ALA A 116 -8.19 -13.99 -14.69
CA ALA A 116 -7.63 -14.88 -13.67
C ALA A 116 -8.66 -15.20 -12.57
N LEU A 117 -9.37 -14.18 -12.05
CA LEU A 117 -10.43 -14.37 -11.05
C LEU A 117 -11.62 -15.17 -11.58
N SER A 118 -11.90 -15.09 -12.88
CA SER A 118 -12.96 -15.92 -13.49
C SER A 118 -12.69 -17.43 -13.36
N LYS A 119 -11.44 -17.84 -13.07
CA LYS A 119 -11.06 -19.24 -12.83
C LYS A 119 -11.19 -19.67 -11.37
N GLY A 120 -11.26 -18.71 -10.45
CA GLY A 120 -11.45 -18.95 -9.03
C GLY A 120 -10.93 -17.78 -8.18
N PRO A 121 -11.45 -17.62 -6.95
CA PRO A 121 -10.96 -16.63 -6.00
C PRO A 121 -9.48 -16.85 -5.70
N ASN A 122 -8.68 -15.78 -5.75
CA ASN A 122 -7.25 -15.84 -5.45
C ASN A 122 -6.78 -14.54 -4.78
N LYS A 123 -6.26 -14.65 -3.55
CA LYS A 123 -5.83 -13.49 -2.76
C LYS A 123 -4.73 -12.66 -3.44
N LYS A 124 -3.80 -13.30 -4.17
CA LYS A 124 -2.72 -12.59 -4.88
C LYS A 124 -3.28 -11.74 -6.02
N ILE A 125 -4.20 -12.29 -6.80
CA ILE A 125 -4.86 -11.55 -7.89
C ILE A 125 -5.67 -10.38 -7.33
N LEU A 126 -6.42 -10.61 -6.25
CA LEU A 126 -7.21 -9.56 -5.59
C LEU A 126 -6.32 -8.43 -5.06
N CYS A 127 -5.16 -8.75 -4.46
CA CYS A 127 -4.17 -7.74 -4.07
C CYS A 127 -3.66 -6.96 -5.29
N GLN A 128 -3.32 -7.63 -6.40
CA GLN A 128 -2.84 -6.95 -7.61
C GLN A 128 -3.90 -6.04 -8.24
N LEU A 129 -5.16 -6.48 -8.30
CA LEU A 129 -6.28 -5.62 -8.73
C LEU A 129 -6.42 -4.40 -7.84
N SER A 130 -6.39 -4.61 -6.52
CA SER A 130 -6.44 -3.51 -5.56
C SER A 130 -5.32 -2.50 -5.77
N MET A 131 -4.08 -2.95 -6.01
CA MET A 131 -2.96 -2.06 -6.31
C MET A 131 -3.14 -1.33 -7.65
N LEU A 132 -3.52 -2.04 -8.71
CA LEU A 132 -3.72 -1.49 -10.05
C LEU A 132 -4.81 -0.41 -10.05
N GLU A 133 -5.93 -0.64 -9.35
CA GLU A 133 -7.04 0.31 -9.30
C GLU A 133 -6.66 1.62 -8.60
N ARG A 134 -5.80 1.57 -7.59
CA ARG A 134 -5.25 2.80 -6.96
C ARG A 134 -4.31 3.54 -7.89
N SER A 135 -3.47 2.81 -8.63
CA SER A 135 -2.59 3.40 -9.63
C SER A 135 -3.42 4.09 -10.73
N MET A 136 -4.48 3.44 -11.23
CA MET A 136 -5.40 4.03 -12.20
C MET A 136 -6.12 5.28 -11.65
N ALA A 137 -6.41 5.32 -10.35
CA ALA A 137 -7.13 6.43 -9.74
C ALA A 137 -6.32 7.74 -9.76
N GLN A 138 -4.99 7.70 -9.65
CA GLN A 138 -4.13 8.89 -9.55
C GLN A 138 -4.19 9.84 -10.76
N GLY A 139 -4.78 9.42 -11.89
CA GLY A 139 -4.96 10.25 -13.09
C GLY A 139 -6.37 10.22 -13.68
N ALA A 140 -7.36 9.71 -12.96
CA ALA A 140 -8.71 9.48 -13.48
C ALA A 140 -9.76 10.45 -12.90
N GLU A 141 -10.70 10.88 -13.74
CA GLU A 141 -11.88 11.63 -13.29
C GLU A 141 -12.75 10.79 -12.33
N ASN A 142 -12.84 9.48 -12.56
CA ASN A 142 -13.60 8.53 -11.75
C ASN A 142 -12.79 7.91 -10.60
N HIS A 143 -11.86 8.67 -10.01
CA HIS A 143 -10.96 8.18 -8.97
C HIS A 143 -11.70 7.59 -7.76
N ALA A 144 -12.81 8.19 -7.32
CA ALA A 144 -13.58 7.70 -6.17
C ALA A 144 -14.04 6.24 -6.36
N LEU A 145 -14.60 5.92 -7.53
CA LEU A 145 -15.07 4.56 -7.85
C LEU A 145 -13.91 3.56 -7.91
N LEU A 146 -12.77 3.95 -8.50
CA LEU A 146 -11.60 3.08 -8.58
C LEU A 146 -11.02 2.76 -7.20
N VAL A 147 -11.02 3.73 -6.29
CA VAL A 147 -10.61 3.52 -4.90
C VAL A 147 -11.59 2.62 -4.14
N GLU A 148 -12.90 2.80 -4.34
CA GLU A 148 -13.90 1.94 -3.71
C GLU A 148 -13.74 0.47 -4.15
N GLU A 149 -13.56 0.22 -5.45
CA GLU A 149 -13.26 -1.13 -5.96
C GLU A 149 -11.93 -1.65 -5.41
N SER A 150 -10.91 -0.80 -5.26
CA SER A 150 -9.63 -1.20 -4.65
C SER A 150 -9.81 -1.69 -3.22
N ILE A 151 -10.60 -0.97 -2.41
CA ILE A 151 -10.91 -1.36 -1.02
C ILE A 151 -11.68 -2.69 -1.01
N LYS A 152 -12.64 -2.85 -1.92
CA LYS A 152 -13.45 -4.07 -2.05
C LYS A 152 -12.58 -5.28 -2.36
N HIS A 153 -11.73 -5.22 -3.39
CA HIS A 153 -10.82 -6.32 -3.72
C HIS A 153 -9.83 -6.63 -2.59
N ALA A 154 -9.31 -5.60 -1.89
CA ALA A 154 -8.44 -5.83 -0.74
C ALA A 154 -9.16 -6.52 0.43
N LYS A 155 -10.41 -6.13 0.73
CA LYS A 155 -11.23 -6.81 1.75
C LYS A 155 -11.50 -8.26 1.37
N GLU A 156 -11.81 -8.53 0.11
CA GLU A 156 -11.97 -9.90 -0.39
C GLU A 156 -10.69 -10.73 -0.23
N ALA A 157 -9.51 -10.15 -0.50
CA ALA A 157 -8.23 -10.83 -0.29
C ALA A 157 -8.03 -11.22 1.18
N VAL A 158 -8.32 -10.30 2.11
CA VAL A 158 -8.27 -10.55 3.57
C VAL A 158 -9.27 -11.63 3.99
N MET A 159 -10.47 -11.66 3.40
CA MET A 159 -11.48 -12.68 3.72
C MET A 159 -11.05 -14.08 3.26
N LEU A 160 -10.26 -14.20 2.19
CA LEU A 160 -9.71 -15.50 1.77
C LEU A 160 -8.64 -16.03 2.74
N ASP A 161 -7.87 -15.14 3.38
CA ASP A 161 -6.88 -15.50 4.38
C ASP A 161 -6.61 -14.35 5.36
N ILE A 162 -7.26 -14.41 6.53
CA ILE A 162 -7.17 -13.38 7.57
C ILE A 162 -5.76 -13.30 8.19
N LYS A 163 -4.91 -14.33 8.01
CA LYS A 163 -3.53 -14.34 8.51
C LYS A 163 -2.52 -13.76 7.52
N ASP A 164 -2.93 -13.53 6.28
CA ASP A 164 -2.04 -13.02 5.23
C ASP A 164 -1.72 -11.54 5.45
N GLY A 165 -0.50 -11.24 5.88
CA GLY A 165 -0.10 -9.86 6.16
C GLY A 165 -0.08 -8.99 4.91
N ASN A 166 0.23 -9.56 3.74
CA ASN A 166 0.23 -8.83 2.48
C ASN A 166 -1.19 -8.36 2.07
N SER A 167 -2.22 -9.18 2.29
CA SER A 167 -3.61 -8.79 2.06
C SER A 167 -4.04 -7.65 2.98
N TRP A 168 -3.66 -7.71 4.26
CA TRP A 168 -3.89 -6.62 5.21
C TRP A 168 -3.14 -5.34 4.84
N TYR A 169 -1.89 -5.45 4.41
CA TYR A 169 -1.10 -4.32 3.92
C TYR A 169 -1.76 -3.65 2.72
N ASN A 170 -2.25 -4.45 1.76
CA ASN A 170 -2.97 -3.93 0.60
C ASN A 170 -4.28 -3.24 0.96
N LEU A 171 -5.01 -3.74 1.97
CA LEU A 171 -6.18 -3.06 2.51
C LEU A 171 -5.81 -1.73 3.17
N GLY A 172 -4.71 -1.70 3.93
CA GLY A 172 -4.17 -0.48 4.53
C GLY A 172 -3.87 0.57 3.46
N ASN A 173 -3.16 0.19 2.39
CA ASN A 173 -2.86 1.08 1.28
C ASN A 173 -4.13 1.57 0.57
N ALA A 174 -5.14 0.72 0.39
CA ALA A 174 -6.42 1.14 -0.21
C ALA A 174 -7.18 2.17 0.62
N CYS A 175 -7.26 1.96 1.94
CA CYS A 175 -7.82 2.94 2.85
C CYS A 175 -6.99 4.23 2.86
N LEU A 176 -5.65 4.14 2.90
CA LEU A 176 -4.78 5.32 2.92
C LEU A 176 -4.91 6.14 1.64
N THR A 177 -4.97 5.50 0.46
CA THR A 177 -5.25 6.18 -0.80
C THR A 177 -6.63 6.85 -0.77
N SER A 178 -7.66 6.16 -0.26
CA SER A 178 -9.00 6.74 -0.13
C SER A 178 -9.04 7.99 0.74
N PHE A 179 -8.33 7.98 1.87
CA PHE A 179 -8.17 9.17 2.71
C PHE A 179 -7.60 10.35 1.92
N PHE A 180 -6.52 10.15 1.16
CA PHE A 180 -5.94 11.24 0.38
C PHE A 180 -6.83 11.70 -0.78
N MET A 181 -7.48 10.78 -1.47
CA MET A 181 -8.31 11.10 -2.64
C MET A 181 -9.63 11.77 -2.28
N THR A 182 -10.12 11.58 -1.06
CA THR A 182 -11.31 12.29 -0.55
C THR A 182 -10.99 13.67 0.00
N GLY A 183 -9.73 14.11 0.00
CA GLY A 183 -9.30 15.42 0.51
C GLY A 183 -8.77 15.40 1.94
N ALA A 184 -8.32 14.24 2.43
CA ALA A 184 -7.60 14.08 3.70
C ALA A 184 -8.37 14.53 4.97
N TRP A 185 -9.70 14.39 4.99
CA TRP A 185 -10.53 14.71 6.15
C TRP A 185 -11.21 13.49 6.79
N ASP A 186 -11.33 12.37 6.08
CA ASP A 186 -11.96 11.16 6.63
C ASP A 186 -11.02 10.38 7.56
N HIS A 187 -10.94 10.85 8.81
CA HIS A 187 -10.18 10.17 9.86
C HIS A 187 -10.67 8.74 10.13
N THR A 188 -11.92 8.40 9.80
CA THR A 188 -12.43 7.03 9.97
C THR A 188 -11.69 6.08 9.03
N THR A 189 -11.59 6.44 7.75
CA THR A 189 -10.84 5.68 6.75
C THR A 189 -9.35 5.65 7.06
N LEU A 190 -8.78 6.75 7.57
CA LEU A 190 -7.39 6.77 8.03
C LEU A 190 -7.16 5.80 9.19
N HIS A 191 -8.05 5.74 10.19
CA HIS A 191 -7.99 4.75 11.26
C HIS A 191 -8.17 3.32 10.76
N GLN A 192 -8.99 3.08 9.73
CA GLN A 192 -9.09 1.77 9.09
C GLN A 192 -7.75 1.34 8.47
N SER A 193 -7.02 2.27 7.83
CA SER A 193 -5.69 1.99 7.27
C SER A 193 -4.71 1.53 8.36
N LEU A 194 -4.66 2.23 9.49
CA LEU A 194 -3.80 1.86 10.62
C LEU A 194 -4.13 0.49 11.20
N LYS A 195 -5.42 0.18 11.38
CA LYS A 195 -5.84 -1.14 11.86
C LYS A 195 -5.40 -2.23 10.88
N ALA A 196 -5.46 -1.96 9.58
CA ALA A 196 -5.00 -2.91 8.57
C ALA A 196 -3.48 -3.11 8.64
N TYR A 197 -2.68 -2.05 8.73
CA TYR A 197 -1.23 -2.17 8.93
C TYR A 197 -0.85 -2.90 10.21
N GLN A 198 -1.52 -2.62 11.33
CA GLN A 198 -1.32 -3.34 12.59
C GLN A 198 -1.64 -4.83 12.49
N ASN A 199 -2.58 -5.23 11.63
CA ASN A 199 -2.83 -6.65 11.36
C ASN A 199 -1.77 -7.23 10.41
N ALA A 200 -1.28 -6.46 9.44
CA ALA A 200 -0.19 -6.87 8.56
C ALA A 200 1.10 -7.16 9.33
N GLU A 201 1.44 -6.32 10.31
CA GLU A 201 2.65 -6.47 11.16
C GLU A 201 2.64 -7.74 12.03
N LYS A 202 1.48 -8.39 12.22
CA LYS A 202 1.39 -9.67 12.93
C LYS A 202 1.94 -10.84 12.11
N ASP A 203 2.04 -10.67 10.79
CA ASP A 203 2.69 -11.63 9.91
C ASP A 203 4.21 -11.40 9.93
N GLU A 204 4.95 -12.43 10.32
CA GLU A 204 6.41 -12.36 10.43
C GLU A 204 7.08 -11.99 9.09
N MET A 205 6.49 -12.41 7.98
CA MET A 205 7.02 -12.12 6.63
C MET A 205 6.91 -10.64 6.27
N MET A 206 5.96 -9.91 6.87
CA MET A 206 5.77 -8.49 6.61
C MET A 206 6.70 -7.60 7.42
N LYS A 207 7.32 -8.11 8.49
CA LYS A 207 8.23 -7.32 9.32
C LYS A 207 9.49 -6.85 8.60
N SER A 208 9.85 -7.46 7.48
CA SER A 208 10.96 -7.00 6.65
C SER A 208 10.55 -5.96 5.59
N TYR A 209 9.27 -5.63 5.44
CA TYR A 209 8.79 -4.70 4.42
C TYR A 209 8.95 -3.26 4.87
N PRO A 210 9.86 -2.45 4.27
CA PRO A 210 10.08 -1.06 4.67
C PRO A 210 8.80 -0.23 4.53
N ASP A 211 8.06 -0.47 3.46
CA ASP A 211 6.92 0.35 3.06
C ASP A 211 5.71 0.21 3.96
N LEU A 212 5.56 -0.96 4.59
CA LEU A 212 4.56 -1.14 5.63
C LEU A 212 4.77 -0.14 6.77
N TYR A 213 6.02 0.01 7.23
CA TYR A 213 6.37 0.97 8.27
C TYR A 213 6.24 2.40 7.77
N PHE A 214 6.67 2.69 6.55
CA PHE A 214 6.58 4.02 5.96
C PHE A 214 5.12 4.49 5.82
N ASN A 215 4.24 3.64 5.29
CA ASN A 215 2.84 3.97 5.09
C ASN A 215 2.08 4.04 6.42
N SER A 216 2.38 3.15 7.36
CA SER A 216 1.85 3.21 8.73
C SER A 216 2.30 4.48 9.47
N ALA A 217 3.57 4.87 9.33
CA ALA A 217 4.12 6.12 9.86
C ALA A 217 3.45 7.35 9.24
N THR A 218 3.23 7.33 7.92
CA THR A 218 2.50 8.37 7.21
C THR A 218 1.10 8.53 7.77
N ALA A 219 0.36 7.43 7.96
CA ALA A 219 -0.97 7.50 8.57
C ALA A 219 -0.93 8.05 10.01
N ASN A 220 0.06 7.68 10.82
CA ASN A 220 0.26 8.25 12.16
C ASN A 220 0.60 9.74 12.13
N LYS A 221 1.40 10.19 11.16
CA LYS A 221 1.75 11.61 10.96
C LYS A 221 0.50 12.46 10.72
N TYR A 222 -0.42 12.00 9.87
CA TYR A 222 -1.68 12.71 9.60
C TYR A 222 -2.70 12.63 10.75
N LEU A 223 -2.52 11.70 11.69
CA LEU A 223 -3.26 11.66 12.95
C LEU A 223 -2.52 12.36 14.10
N GLU A 224 -1.42 13.06 13.80
CA GLU A 224 -0.59 13.79 14.77
C GLU A 224 -0.01 12.90 15.89
N ASN A 225 0.05 11.59 15.65
CA ASN A 225 0.73 10.63 16.53
C ASN A 225 2.24 10.65 16.25
N TYR A 226 2.89 11.79 16.47
CA TYR A 226 4.26 12.05 16.00
C TYR A 226 5.30 11.08 16.56
N GLU A 227 5.16 10.63 17.81
CA GLU A 227 6.04 9.61 18.40
C GLU A 227 6.01 8.30 17.58
N ARG A 228 4.80 7.81 17.26
CA ARG A 228 4.62 6.60 16.45
C ARG A 228 5.08 6.80 15.02
N ALA A 229 4.83 7.98 14.46
CA ALA A 229 5.28 8.33 13.13
C ALA A 229 6.81 8.30 13.03
N LEU A 230 7.53 8.91 14.00
CA LEU A 230 8.99 8.90 14.07
C LEU A 230 9.53 7.48 14.13
N HIS A 231 9.03 6.65 15.06
CA HIS A 231 9.47 5.26 15.16
C HIS A 231 9.21 4.45 13.89
N GLY A 232 8.08 4.67 13.23
CA GLY A 232 7.77 3.99 11.97
C GLY A 232 8.69 4.43 10.82
N PHE A 233 8.98 5.73 10.68
CA PHE A 233 9.90 6.22 9.67
C PHE A 233 11.35 5.78 9.94
N GLU A 234 11.81 5.78 11.20
CA GLU A 234 13.12 5.23 11.59
C GLU A 234 13.20 3.74 11.26
N ALA A 235 12.15 2.97 11.56
CA ALA A 235 12.08 1.55 11.25
C ALA A 235 12.08 1.28 9.74
N ALA A 236 11.49 2.17 8.92
CA ALA A 236 11.54 2.11 7.47
C ALA A 236 12.95 2.44 6.95
N ALA A 237 13.56 3.54 7.41
CA ALA A 237 14.91 3.98 7.04
C ALA A 237 15.97 2.92 7.36
N LEU A 238 15.83 2.20 8.48
CA LEU A 238 16.74 1.12 8.85
C LEU A 238 16.70 -0.05 7.87
N LYS A 239 15.53 -0.32 7.26
CA LYS A 239 15.34 -1.44 6.32
C LYS A 239 15.70 -1.05 4.89
N ASP A 240 15.30 0.15 4.49
CA ASP A 240 15.62 0.71 3.19
C ASP A 240 15.95 2.21 3.31
N PRO A 241 17.25 2.56 3.35
CA PRO A 241 17.69 3.94 3.34
C PRO A 241 17.29 4.72 2.08
N GLY A 242 16.98 4.04 0.97
CA GLY A 242 16.59 4.66 -0.30
C GLY A 242 15.17 5.22 -0.33
N LEU A 243 14.34 4.87 0.65
CA LEU A 243 12.91 5.25 0.70
C LEU A 243 12.69 6.73 1.09
N GLY A 244 13.73 7.45 1.52
CA GLY A 244 13.63 8.86 1.95
C GLY A 244 12.90 9.05 3.29
N ALA A 245 12.81 8.00 4.11
CA ALA A 245 12.14 8.06 5.41
C ALA A 245 12.87 8.96 6.43
N ASP A 246 14.19 9.13 6.28
CA ASP A 246 14.98 10.06 7.11
C ASP A 246 14.61 11.54 6.85
N GLU A 247 14.20 11.88 5.63
CA GLU A 247 13.69 13.21 5.29
C GLU A 247 12.37 13.49 6.01
N GLU A 248 11.48 12.50 6.09
CA GLU A 248 10.23 12.63 6.84
C GLU A 248 10.47 12.80 8.35
N VAL A 249 11.45 12.08 8.92
CA VAL A 249 11.89 12.29 10.31
C VAL A 249 12.36 13.74 10.52
N LYS A 250 13.25 14.25 9.65
CA LYS A 250 13.74 15.63 9.73
C LYS A 250 12.61 16.66 9.67
N LYS A 251 11.61 16.44 8.80
CA LYS A 251 10.43 17.31 8.68
C LYS A 251 9.62 17.34 9.98
N ILE A 252 9.37 16.18 10.60
CA ILE A 252 8.63 16.09 11.87
C ILE A 252 9.41 16.76 13.00
N VAL A 253 10.70 16.46 13.16
CA VAL A 253 11.54 17.08 14.21
C VAL A 253 11.55 18.60 14.07
N THR A 254 11.76 19.11 12.85
CA THR A 254 11.73 20.56 12.57
C THR A 254 10.38 21.20 12.92
N LEU A 255 9.27 20.51 12.67
CA LEU A 255 7.94 20.97 13.06
C LEU A 255 7.80 21.06 14.58
N LEU A 256 8.21 20.00 15.30
CA LEU A 256 8.13 19.94 16.76
C LEU A 256 9.01 21.01 17.43
N ASP A 257 10.22 21.25 16.92
CA ASP A 257 11.11 22.31 17.40
C ASP A 257 10.48 23.71 17.24
N LYS A 258 9.81 23.96 16.11
CA LYS A 258 9.08 25.23 15.88
C LYS A 258 7.91 25.41 16.82
N LEU A 259 7.16 24.33 17.10
CA LEU A 259 6.06 24.36 18.07
C LEU A 259 6.59 24.61 19.48
N GLU A 260 7.68 23.96 19.87
CA GLU A 260 8.32 24.16 21.16
C GLU A 260 8.83 25.60 21.33
N GLY A 261 9.48 26.17 20.31
CA GLY A 261 9.93 27.56 20.30
C GLY A 261 8.78 28.57 20.38
N SER A 262 7.65 28.27 19.73
CA SER A 262 6.44 29.09 19.78
C SER A 262 5.77 29.04 21.16
N MET A 263 5.78 27.87 21.81
CA MET A 263 5.28 27.71 23.17
C MET A 263 6.14 28.44 24.20
N LYS A 264 7.47 28.41 24.04
CA LYS A 264 8.41 29.12 24.92
C LYS A 264 8.37 30.65 24.78
N SER A 265 7.97 31.16 23.62
CA SER A 265 7.85 32.60 23.34
C SER A 265 6.46 33.19 23.66
N SER A 266 5.44 32.36 23.89
CA SER A 266 4.15 32.79 24.43
C SER A 266 4.17 32.86 25.96
N PRO A 267 3.68 33.94 26.59
CA PRO A 267 3.50 33.96 28.04
C PRO A 267 2.50 32.85 28.45
N ALA A 268 2.92 32.04 29.43
CA ALA A 268 2.28 30.81 29.91
C ALA A 268 0.76 30.70 29.65
N LEU A 269 0.38 29.79 28.76
CA LEU A 269 -0.98 29.22 28.77
C LEU A 269 -1.11 28.44 30.08
N VAL A 270 -1.74 29.06 31.07
CA VAL A 270 -2.04 28.44 32.37
C VAL A 270 -2.85 27.17 32.12
N PRO A 271 -2.41 25.98 32.58
CA PRO A 271 -3.24 24.79 32.54
C PRO A 271 -4.48 25.06 33.38
N ARG A 272 -5.67 25.03 32.77
CA ARG A 272 -6.92 25.05 33.56
C ARG A 272 -6.96 23.77 34.39
N SER A 273 -6.63 23.90 35.67
CA SER A 273 -6.81 22.83 36.66
C SER A 273 -8.25 22.37 36.63
N HIS A 274 -8.47 21.07 36.42
CA HIS A 274 -9.76 20.42 36.56
C HIS A 274 -10.29 20.63 37.97
N HIS A 275 -11.17 21.62 38.15
CA HIS A 275 -12.10 21.61 39.26
C HIS A 275 -13.32 20.80 38.84
N THR A 276 -13.49 19.66 39.49
CA THR A 276 -14.73 18.90 39.55
C THR A 276 -15.86 19.82 40.03
N ASN A 277 -16.83 20.13 39.16
CA ASN A 277 -18.25 20.17 39.49
C ASN A 277 -19.10 20.50 38.24
N SER A 278 -20.10 19.64 38.00
CA SER A 278 -21.32 19.81 37.19
C SER A 278 -21.20 20.45 35.79
N PHE A 279 -21.52 19.65 34.78
CA PHE A 279 -21.84 20.07 33.43
C PHE A 279 -22.89 21.20 33.40
N THR A 280 -22.49 22.35 32.87
CA THR A 280 -23.33 23.30 32.14
C THR A 280 -22.47 23.87 31.01
N GLU A 281 -22.97 23.81 29.78
CA GLU A 281 -22.28 24.27 28.56
C GLU A 281 -21.85 25.74 28.70
N PRO A 282 -20.63 26.13 28.27
CA PRO A 282 -20.25 27.53 28.24
C PRO A 282 -20.83 28.21 26.99
N GLU A 283 -21.72 29.18 27.19
CA GLU A 283 -22.10 30.14 26.16
C GLU A 283 -20.87 30.98 25.76
N PHE A 284 -20.42 30.87 24.52
CA PHE A 284 -19.39 31.75 23.94
C PHE A 284 -20.03 33.10 23.59
N ASN A 285 -19.59 34.16 24.27
CA ASN A 285 -20.05 35.52 24.00
C ASN A 285 -19.22 36.16 22.88
N THR A 286 -19.78 36.24 21.67
CA THR A 286 -19.12 36.66 20.41
C THR A 286 -18.99 38.18 20.22
N ALA A 287 -19.00 38.97 21.30
CA ALA A 287 -19.06 40.43 21.21
C ALA A 287 -17.69 41.15 21.24
N ASN A 288 -16.55 40.43 21.37
CA ASN A 288 -15.25 41.06 21.59
C ASN A 288 -14.32 40.98 20.34
N PRO A 289 -13.99 42.11 19.67
CA PRO A 289 -13.23 42.12 18.41
C PRO A 289 -11.78 41.61 18.51
N SER A 290 -11.21 41.56 19.71
CA SER A 290 -9.85 41.05 19.97
C SER A 290 -9.74 39.54 19.78
N ASP A 291 -10.79 38.80 20.14
CA ASP A 291 -10.76 37.34 20.17
C ASP A 291 -10.95 36.76 18.75
N CYS A 292 -11.73 37.44 17.91
CA CYS A 292 -11.83 37.15 16.48
C CYS A 292 -10.53 37.42 15.72
N LYS A 293 -9.74 38.44 16.11
CA LYS A 293 -8.44 38.74 15.47
C LYS A 293 -7.39 37.67 15.75
N VAL A 294 -7.37 37.10 16.94
CA VAL A 294 -6.43 36.02 17.29
C VAL A 294 -6.76 34.75 16.52
N LEU A 295 -8.05 34.40 16.43
CA LEU A 295 -8.54 33.28 15.61
C LEU A 295 -8.22 33.46 14.10
N LEU A 296 -8.43 34.65 13.55
CA LEU A 296 -8.12 34.93 12.14
C LEU A 296 -6.61 34.86 11.86
N THR A 297 -5.78 35.37 12.78
CA THR A 297 -4.32 35.36 12.65
C THR A 297 -3.76 33.94 12.71
N LEU A 298 -4.35 33.07 13.55
CA LEU A 298 -4.03 31.65 13.61
C LEU A 298 -4.47 30.89 12.35
N LEU A 299 -5.65 31.22 11.79
CA LEU A 299 -6.11 30.61 10.54
C LEU A 299 -5.24 31.00 9.34
N HIS A 300 -4.78 32.25 9.24
CA HIS A 300 -3.91 32.71 8.15
C HIS A 300 -2.46 32.21 8.25
N THR A 301 -2.02 31.73 9.42
CA THR A 301 -0.66 31.20 9.62
C THR A 301 -0.56 29.70 9.39
N TRP A 302 -1.68 28.97 9.44
CA TRP A 302 -1.73 27.52 9.32
C TRP A 302 -2.25 27.01 7.96
N PHE A 303 -2.91 27.88 7.17
CA PHE A 303 -3.53 27.52 5.89
C PHE A 303 -3.04 28.38 4.72
N SER A 304 -2.84 27.75 3.56
CA SER A 304 -2.59 28.41 2.28
C SER A 304 -3.84 29.18 1.78
N PRO A 305 -3.70 30.16 0.87
CA PRO A 305 -4.84 30.94 0.35
C PRO A 305 -5.98 30.08 -0.24
N SER A 306 -5.67 28.91 -0.78
CA SER A 306 -6.64 27.93 -1.30
C SER A 306 -7.40 27.18 -0.22
N GLU A 307 -6.77 26.91 0.92
CA GLU A 307 -7.40 26.21 2.06
C GLU A 307 -8.33 27.15 2.86
N LEU A 308 -8.02 28.45 2.89
CA LEU A 308 -8.87 29.48 3.48
C LEU A 308 -10.21 29.67 2.74
N LEU A 309 -10.24 29.43 1.43
CA LEU A 309 -11.47 29.42 0.64
C LEU A 309 -12.41 28.26 1.04
N GLY A 310 -11.85 27.10 1.38
CA GLY A 310 -12.61 25.95 1.86
C GLY A 310 -13.17 26.13 3.28
N LEU A 311 -12.38 26.73 4.18
CA LEU A 311 -12.81 27.07 5.54
C LEU A 311 -13.93 28.13 5.55
N ASN A 312 -13.85 29.14 4.68
CA ASN A 312 -14.91 30.14 4.54
C ASN A 312 -16.24 29.51 4.06
N ALA A 313 -16.18 28.49 3.19
CA ALA A 313 -17.37 27.74 2.78
C ALA A 313 -17.95 26.87 3.92
N TYR A 314 -17.10 26.30 4.77
CA TYR A 314 -17.51 25.50 5.94
C TYR A 314 -18.21 26.35 7.03
N PHE A 315 -17.66 27.53 7.35
CA PHE A 315 -18.27 28.46 8.29
C PHE A 315 -19.61 29.02 7.77
N ALA A 316 -19.75 29.22 6.45
CA ALA A 316 -21.00 29.66 5.83
C ALA A 316 -22.13 28.63 5.93
N LEU A 317 -21.82 27.33 6.04
CA LEU A 317 -22.79 26.23 6.07
C LEU A 317 -23.18 25.80 7.50
N THR A 318 -22.32 26.05 8.50
CA THR A 318 -22.49 25.51 9.86
C THR A 318 -22.84 26.56 10.93
N GLN A 319 -22.62 27.86 10.66
CA GLN A 319 -22.83 28.96 11.62
C GLN A 319 -23.46 30.18 10.93
N PRO A 320 -24.79 30.19 10.65
CA PRO A 320 -25.42 31.25 9.85
C PRO A 320 -25.41 32.65 10.48
N LYS A 321 -25.14 32.77 11.80
CA LYS A 321 -24.96 34.07 12.48
C LYS A 321 -23.63 34.75 12.20
N PHE A 322 -22.69 34.07 11.55
CA PHE A 322 -21.36 34.62 11.22
C PHE A 322 -21.35 35.40 9.89
N LEU A 323 -22.46 35.36 9.13
CA LEU A 323 -22.55 35.91 7.77
C LEU A 323 -23.39 37.20 7.65
N GLU A 324 -23.51 38.00 8.71
CA GLU A 324 -24.11 39.35 8.61
C GLU A 324 -23.11 40.45 8.23
N SER A 325 -21.82 40.14 8.02
CA SER A 325 -20.83 41.13 7.54
C SER A 325 -20.27 40.86 6.14
N SER A 326 -20.78 39.87 5.40
CA SER A 326 -20.40 39.68 3.99
C SER A 326 -21.47 38.92 3.21
N THR A 327 -22.27 39.64 2.42
CA THR A 327 -22.98 39.11 1.24
C THR A 327 -21.95 38.46 0.31
N THR A 328 -22.08 37.22 -0.21
CA THR A 328 -23.10 36.77 -1.16
C THR A 328 -22.96 35.24 -1.41
N LEU A 329 -24.08 34.61 -1.77
CA LEU A 329 -24.32 33.29 -2.39
C LEU A 329 -24.54 32.03 -1.52
N VAL A 330 -25.82 31.63 -1.52
CA VAL A 330 -26.46 30.42 -0.99
C VAL A 330 -26.88 29.50 -2.15
N GLY A 331 -26.86 28.18 -1.94
CA GLY A 331 -27.69 27.18 -2.63
C GLY A 331 -27.00 25.82 -2.77
N THR A 332 -27.58 24.63 -2.52
CA THR A 332 -28.94 24.20 -2.15
C THR A 332 -28.86 22.74 -1.65
N CYS A 333 -29.77 22.40 -0.75
CA CYS A 333 -30.07 21.14 -0.05
C CYS A 333 -30.10 19.79 -0.81
N ALA A 334 -29.63 18.75 -0.10
CA ALA A 334 -30.28 17.47 0.31
C ALA A 334 -31.02 16.53 -0.68
N ILE A 335 -30.80 15.21 -0.55
CA ILE A 335 -31.82 14.12 -0.51
C ILE A 335 -31.20 12.84 0.15
N LEU A 336 -31.95 12.26 1.10
CA LEU A 336 -31.76 10.99 1.84
C LEU A 336 -32.72 9.93 1.27
N VAL A 337 -32.30 8.68 1.03
CA VAL A 337 -33.16 7.45 0.98
C VAL A 337 -32.30 6.16 1.24
N PRO A 338 -32.82 5.07 1.86
CA PRO A 338 -32.04 4.11 2.67
C PRO A 338 -31.79 2.71 2.07
N PHE A 339 -30.96 1.95 2.81
CA PHE A 339 -30.57 0.53 2.69
C PHE A 339 -31.71 -0.49 2.53
N PRO A 340 -31.38 -1.68 1.99
CA PRO A 340 -31.84 -2.93 2.60
C PRO A 340 -30.74 -3.98 2.84
N GLN A 341 -31.02 -4.83 3.82
CA GLN A 341 -30.23 -5.96 4.33
C GLN A 341 -30.27 -7.18 3.39
N THR A 342 -29.26 -8.06 3.44
CA THR A 342 -29.41 -9.47 3.06
C THR A 342 -28.35 -10.38 3.70
N THR A 343 -28.72 -11.66 3.72
CA THR A 343 -28.41 -12.73 4.69
C THR A 343 -27.20 -13.62 4.37
N PHE A 344 -26.68 -14.26 5.41
CA PHE A 344 -25.58 -15.23 5.44
C PHE A 344 -25.89 -16.56 4.74
N ALA A 345 -24.87 -17.14 4.08
CA ALA A 345 -24.77 -18.58 3.79
C ALA A 345 -23.31 -19.06 3.93
N THR A 346 -23.13 -20.24 4.51
CA THR A 346 -21.87 -20.88 4.95
C THR A 346 -21.10 -21.63 3.85
N PRO A 347 -19.76 -21.77 3.91
CA PRO A 347 -18.96 -22.49 2.91
C PRO A 347 -18.63 -23.95 3.30
N MET A 348 -18.46 -24.80 2.27
CA MET A 348 -17.89 -26.16 2.33
C MET A 348 -16.38 -26.16 1.99
N PRO A 349 -15.58 -27.17 2.41
CA PRO A 349 -14.12 -27.09 2.42
C PRO A 349 -13.45 -27.56 1.10
N PRO A 350 -12.23 -27.08 0.77
CA PRO A 350 -11.48 -27.55 -0.41
C PRO A 350 -10.63 -28.79 -0.11
N GLN A 351 -10.60 -29.73 -1.05
CA GLN A 351 -9.72 -30.90 -1.04
C GLN A 351 -8.34 -30.56 -1.64
N SER A 352 -7.28 -30.85 -0.89
CA SER A 352 -5.88 -30.71 -1.32
C SER A 352 -5.38 -31.95 -2.04
N HIS A 353 -4.87 -31.81 -3.26
CA HIS A 353 -4.07 -32.85 -3.92
C HIS A 353 -2.60 -32.40 -3.99
N ASN A 354 -1.76 -33.06 -3.18
CA ASN A 354 -0.31 -32.99 -3.23
C ASN A 354 0.20 -33.74 -4.47
N VAL A 355 1.01 -33.07 -5.30
CA VAL A 355 1.76 -33.69 -6.39
C VAL A 355 3.24 -33.49 -6.10
N GLU A 356 3.97 -34.59 -5.88
CA GLU A 356 5.43 -34.57 -5.70
C GLU A 356 6.14 -34.15 -7.00
N LEU A 357 7.02 -33.16 -6.92
CA LEU A 357 7.75 -32.60 -8.08
C LEU A 357 9.19 -33.16 -8.15
N PRO A 358 9.67 -33.61 -9.33
CA PRO A 358 11.01 -34.18 -9.50
C PRO A 358 12.16 -33.16 -9.32
N ILE A 359 13.33 -33.67 -8.91
CA ILE A 359 14.54 -32.94 -8.43
C ILE A 359 14.98 -31.74 -9.28
N GLY A 360 14.83 -31.79 -10.61
CA GLY A 360 15.16 -30.65 -11.49
C GLY A 360 14.23 -29.43 -11.32
N LEU A 361 12.95 -29.66 -11.00
CA LEU A 361 11.98 -28.61 -10.70
C LEU A 361 12.17 -28.05 -9.29
N LEU A 362 12.78 -28.80 -8.36
CA LEU A 362 13.15 -28.29 -7.04
C LEU A 362 14.29 -27.25 -7.12
N LYS A 363 15.30 -27.49 -7.97
CA LYS A 363 16.36 -26.49 -8.23
C LYS A 363 15.80 -25.22 -8.89
N LEU A 364 14.90 -25.38 -9.86
CA LEU A 364 14.21 -24.26 -10.50
C LEU A 364 13.32 -23.52 -9.49
N SER A 365 12.61 -24.23 -8.62
CA SER A 365 11.78 -23.67 -7.55
C SER A 365 12.62 -22.85 -6.56
N SER A 366 13.78 -23.34 -6.14
CA SER A 366 14.71 -22.60 -5.29
C SER A 366 15.22 -21.32 -5.95
N LEU A 367 15.60 -21.37 -7.23
CA LEU A 367 16.01 -20.17 -7.98
C LEU A 367 14.85 -19.18 -8.16
N LEU A 368 13.65 -19.67 -8.50
CA LEU A 368 12.45 -18.85 -8.62
C LEU A 368 12.01 -18.27 -7.27
N SER A 369 12.24 -18.96 -6.15
CA SER A 369 12.02 -18.40 -4.81
C SER A 369 12.98 -17.25 -4.51
N GLY A 370 14.24 -17.34 -4.97
CA GLY A 370 15.21 -16.25 -4.90
C GLY A 370 14.87 -15.05 -5.79
N LEU A 371 14.24 -15.29 -6.95
CA LEU A 371 13.75 -14.24 -7.86
C LEU A 371 12.46 -13.59 -7.36
N THR A 372 11.52 -14.38 -6.81
CA THR A 372 10.26 -13.87 -6.24
C THR A 372 10.42 -13.11 -4.92
N GLY A 373 11.52 -13.31 -4.19
CA GLY A 373 11.91 -12.45 -3.06
C GLY A 373 12.30 -11.02 -3.48
N ILE A 374 12.49 -10.79 -4.78
CA ILE A 374 12.83 -9.48 -5.37
C ILE A 374 11.58 -8.81 -5.98
N ASP A 375 10.54 -9.59 -6.32
CA ASP A 375 9.29 -9.13 -6.95
C ASP A 375 8.51 -8.11 -6.10
N TYR A 376 8.74 -8.06 -4.79
CA TYR A 376 8.05 -7.12 -3.91
C TYR A 376 8.72 -5.75 -3.79
N PHE A 377 9.94 -5.60 -4.30
CA PHE A 377 10.71 -4.35 -4.22
C PHE A 377 10.61 -3.48 -5.49
N LEU A 378 9.92 -3.94 -6.55
CA LEU A 378 9.98 -3.32 -7.88
C LEU A 378 8.62 -2.91 -8.46
N LEU A 379 7.59 -2.77 -7.62
CA LEU A 379 6.36 -2.07 -7.96
C LEU A 379 6.17 -0.89 -6.99
N TYR A 380 7.12 0.04 -7.06
CA TYR A 380 6.98 1.43 -6.61
C TYR A 380 6.87 2.33 -7.82
#